data_AF-A0AAP8JDP9-F1
#
_entry.id   AF-A0AAP8JDP9-F1
#
_cell.length_a   1.000
_cell.length_b   1.000
_cell.length_c   1.000
_cell.angle_alpha   90.00
_cell.angle_beta   90.00
_cell.angle_gamma   90.00
#
_symmetry.space_group_name_H-M   'P 1'
#
loop_
_entity.id
_entity.type
_entity.pdbx_description
1 polymer ?
#
loop_
_entity_poly.entity_id
_entity_poly.type
_entity_poly.pdbx_seq_one_letter_code
_entity_poly.pdbx_strand_id
1 'polypeptide(L)'
;MRIGTNGLNLIKQFEGCRLTAYNLGDGKITIGWGHAEPVGQTSLVAGVTTWTQAQADNQLIADLVGYENAVNNYFTRSFNQNQFDALVSFAYNLGGGVFANYNWSKTASDSWICSEMILYVNKGTQFEEGLTRRRNAEIALYKSSDSNNTVGPGTASWTWPFTKAYTGVIYVDGQQFGNTSYPRGRGYFHDGFDFDSSVYGPDILAVSDGEVIYTGVMGDGLGSVIVLSIPPYQVMYQEFSQSMSDIFVSVGQKVTKGQRIGQLNGGTHLHLGITKKDWRTALASWDIDDGSWLNPIEILQSGGESPQPNMEELKDMLKLFKINTGYKSLQVVNTETLKYFAMNAEESARMRKFLYDKEPLFEPAEFQNVLDIIKHVL
;
A
#
# COMPACT_ATOMS: atom_id res chain seq x y z
N MET A 1 7.12 13.58 18.55
CA MET A 1 6.83 12.30 17.85
C MET A 1 7.98 12.01 16.89
N ARG A 2 8.13 10.76 16.45
CA ARG A 2 9.09 10.36 15.42
C ARG A 2 8.33 9.74 14.27
N ILE A 3 8.92 9.73 13.08
CA ILE A 3 8.28 9.19 11.90
C ILE A 3 8.04 7.69 12.06
N GLY A 4 6.83 7.26 11.71
CA GLY A 4 6.42 5.87 11.66
C GLY A 4 6.72 5.24 10.29
N THR A 5 6.42 3.96 10.20
CA THR A 5 6.59 3.16 8.98
C THR A 5 5.84 3.74 7.78
N ASN A 6 4.60 4.20 8.00
CA ASN A 6 3.76 4.72 6.92
C ASN A 6 4.37 5.97 6.29
N GLY A 7 4.82 6.92 7.12
CA GLY A 7 5.54 8.10 6.65
C GLY A 7 6.85 7.77 5.95
N LEU A 8 7.63 6.84 6.50
CA LEU A 8 8.91 6.43 5.90
C LEU A 8 8.71 5.82 4.51
N ASN A 9 7.72 4.93 4.35
CA ASN A 9 7.40 4.31 3.07
C ASN A 9 6.91 5.34 2.06
N LEU A 10 6.06 6.26 2.49
CA LEU A 10 5.54 7.33 1.64
C LEU A 10 6.66 8.20 1.08
N ILE A 11 7.63 8.59 1.91
CA ILE A 11 8.80 9.35 1.47
C ILE A 11 9.60 8.56 0.44
N LYS A 12 9.93 7.30 0.74
CA LYS A 12 10.70 6.44 -0.18
C LYS A 12 10.01 6.28 -1.55
N GLN A 13 8.68 6.15 -1.56
CA GLN A 13 7.89 6.06 -2.78
C GLN A 13 8.06 7.27 -3.69
N PHE A 14 8.15 8.49 -3.13
CA PHE A 14 8.22 9.71 -3.92
C PHE A 14 9.63 10.20 -4.22
N GLU A 15 10.62 9.94 -3.36
CA GLU A 15 12.00 10.39 -3.59
C GLU A 15 12.74 9.50 -4.61
N GLY A 16 12.54 8.18 -4.54
CA GLY A 16 13.35 7.21 -5.27
C GLY A 16 14.81 7.15 -4.77
N CYS A 17 15.39 5.94 -4.73
CA CYS A 17 16.77 5.76 -4.23
C CYS A 17 17.77 5.79 -5.39
N ARG A 18 18.81 6.63 -5.28
CA ARG A 18 19.96 6.62 -6.20
C ARG A 18 21.25 6.37 -5.43
N LEU A 19 21.80 5.17 -5.59
CA LEU A 19 22.98 4.73 -4.84
C LEU A 19 24.30 5.34 -5.30
N THR A 20 24.33 6.04 -6.44
CA THR A 20 25.49 6.80 -6.91
C THR A 20 25.17 8.28 -6.84
N ALA A 21 26.07 9.05 -6.24
CA ALA A 21 25.92 10.50 -6.12
C ALA A 21 25.76 11.16 -7.50
N TYR A 22 24.92 12.18 -7.59
CA TYR A 22 24.64 12.91 -8.83
C TYR A 22 24.49 14.40 -8.56
N ASN A 23 24.69 15.20 -9.61
CA ASN A 23 24.56 16.66 -9.55
C ASN A 23 23.44 17.09 -10.50
N LEU A 24 22.49 17.86 -9.98
CA LEU A 24 21.35 18.40 -10.74
C LEU A 24 21.62 19.80 -11.32
N GLY A 25 22.78 20.40 -10.99
CA GLY A 25 23.13 21.77 -11.37
C GLY A 25 22.51 22.83 -10.46
N ASP A 26 21.91 22.43 -9.34
CA ASP A 26 21.23 23.29 -8.34
C ASP A 26 22.17 23.74 -7.20
N GLY A 27 23.47 23.49 -7.33
CA GLY A 27 24.48 23.82 -6.31
C GLY A 27 24.64 22.77 -5.22
N LYS A 28 24.04 21.59 -5.35
CA LYS A 28 24.18 20.48 -4.40
C LYS A 28 24.59 19.17 -5.08
N ILE A 29 25.19 18.28 -4.30
CA ILE A 29 25.42 16.88 -4.68
C ILE A 29 24.41 16.02 -3.92
N THR A 30 23.65 15.19 -4.64
CA THR A 30 22.56 14.39 -4.12
C THR A 30 22.86 12.89 -4.21
N ILE A 31 22.46 12.11 -3.21
CA ILE A 31 22.62 10.64 -3.17
C ILE A 31 21.51 10.00 -2.29
N GLY A 32 21.27 8.70 -2.45
CA GLY A 32 20.31 7.94 -1.65
C GLY A 32 18.87 8.38 -1.90
N TRP A 33 18.10 8.56 -0.81
CA TRP A 33 16.70 8.98 -0.81
C TRP A 33 16.53 10.51 -0.82
N GLY A 34 17.35 11.23 -1.60
CA GLY A 34 17.29 12.69 -1.68
C GLY A 34 18.20 13.44 -0.71
N HIS A 35 19.15 12.75 -0.05
CA HIS A 35 20.16 13.40 0.76
C HIS A 35 21.02 14.32 -0.11
N ALA A 36 21.10 15.61 0.23
CA ALA A 36 21.76 16.62 -0.60
C ALA A 36 22.63 17.58 0.22
N GLU A 37 23.91 17.70 -0.17
CA GLU A 37 24.89 18.56 0.49
C GLU A 37 25.39 19.67 -0.46
N PRO A 38 25.65 20.90 0.03
CA PRO A 38 26.15 21.99 -0.80
C PRO A 38 27.51 21.67 -1.44
N VAL A 39 27.68 22.03 -2.72
CA VAL A 39 28.97 21.95 -3.40
C VAL A 39 30.01 22.79 -2.64
N GLY A 40 31.18 22.19 -2.36
CA GLY A 40 32.25 22.82 -1.58
C GLY A 40 32.17 22.59 -0.07
N GLN A 41 31.09 21.99 0.43
CA GLN A 41 30.93 21.59 1.85
C GLN A 41 30.67 20.08 2.00
N THR A 42 30.84 19.32 0.92
CA THR A 42 30.53 17.89 0.83
C THR A 42 31.76 17.08 0.46
N SER A 43 31.83 15.85 0.96
CA SER A 43 32.77 14.83 0.48
C SER A 43 32.19 13.95 -0.65
N LEU A 44 30.91 14.16 -1.00
CA LEU A 44 30.24 13.44 -2.08
C LEU A 44 30.76 13.92 -3.44
N VAL A 45 31.13 12.96 -4.29
CA VAL A 45 31.61 13.21 -5.65
C VAL A 45 30.64 12.58 -6.65
N ALA A 46 29.99 13.41 -7.48
CA ALA A 46 29.03 12.95 -8.47
C ALA A 46 29.65 11.93 -9.44
N GLY A 47 28.93 10.83 -9.69
CA GLY A 47 29.37 9.70 -10.53
C GLY A 47 30.41 8.79 -9.88
N VAL A 48 30.91 9.11 -8.68
CA VAL A 48 32.01 8.39 -8.02
C VAL A 48 31.60 7.85 -6.65
N THR A 49 31.06 8.68 -5.77
CA THR A 49 30.63 8.23 -4.45
C THR A 49 29.41 7.32 -4.59
N THR A 50 29.51 6.12 -4.02
CA THR A 50 28.42 5.14 -3.99
C THR A 50 28.09 4.72 -2.57
N TRP A 51 26.81 4.41 -2.33
CA TRP A 51 26.29 3.86 -1.08
C TRP A 51 25.69 2.48 -1.32
N THR A 52 25.69 1.65 -0.27
CA THR A 52 24.80 0.48 -0.20
C THR A 52 23.37 0.94 0.13
N GLN A 53 22.38 0.10 -0.16
CA GLN A 53 20.99 0.39 0.20
C GLN A 53 20.83 0.67 1.71
N ALA A 54 21.51 -0.08 2.57
CA ALA A 54 21.50 0.13 4.01
C ALA A 54 22.10 1.49 4.43
N GLN A 55 23.15 1.97 3.74
CA GLN A 55 23.70 3.31 3.98
C GLN A 55 22.70 4.41 3.60
N ALA A 56 22.02 4.27 2.44
CA ALA A 56 20.99 5.20 2.02
C ALA A 56 19.79 5.21 2.99
N ASP A 57 19.33 4.04 3.43
CA ASP A 57 18.24 3.92 4.41
C ASP A 57 18.61 4.54 5.76
N ASN A 58 19.82 4.28 6.26
CA ASN A 58 20.30 4.86 7.52
C ASN A 58 20.44 6.39 7.43
N GLN A 59 20.94 6.90 6.30
CA GLN A 59 21.04 8.34 6.10
C GLN A 59 19.67 9.00 6.04
N LEU A 60 18.68 8.38 5.38
CA LEU A 60 17.32 8.92 5.37
C LEU A 60 16.77 9.09 6.79
N ILE A 61 16.95 8.09 7.67
CA ILE A 61 16.52 8.20 9.07
C ILE A 61 17.24 9.34 9.80
N ALA A 62 18.54 9.55 9.53
CA ALA A 62 19.30 10.64 10.11
C ALA A 62 18.79 12.02 9.63
N ASP A 63 18.54 12.16 8.33
CA ASP A 63 18.02 13.40 7.73
C ASP A 63 16.64 13.75 8.28
N LEU A 64 15.79 12.74 8.52
CA LEU A 64 14.42 12.93 8.99
C LEU A 64 14.32 13.57 10.37
N VAL A 65 15.35 13.48 11.21
CA VAL A 65 15.37 14.11 12.55
C VAL A 65 15.13 15.62 12.46
N GLY A 66 15.69 16.29 11.45
CA GLY A 66 15.47 17.73 11.25
C GLY A 66 14.01 18.07 10.94
N TYR A 67 13.35 17.24 10.14
CA TYR A 67 11.96 17.42 9.71
C TYR A 67 10.95 16.99 10.78
N GLU A 68 11.25 15.94 11.54
CA GLU A 68 10.51 15.55 12.74
C GLU A 68 10.47 16.71 13.75
N ASN A 69 11.64 17.32 14.01
CA ASN A 69 11.75 18.48 14.90
C ASN A 69 10.99 19.70 14.37
N ALA A 70 11.01 19.93 13.05
CA ALA A 70 10.25 21.02 12.45
C ALA A 70 8.75 20.90 12.73
N VAL A 71 8.17 19.71 12.56
CA VAL A 71 6.74 19.46 12.85
C VAL A 71 6.46 19.60 14.35
N ASN A 72 7.26 18.93 15.19
CA ASN A 72 7.09 18.91 16.66
C ASN A 72 7.18 20.30 17.29
N ASN A 73 8.07 21.15 16.80
CA ASN A 73 8.31 22.47 17.38
C ASN A 73 7.35 23.55 16.83
N TYR A 74 6.80 23.32 15.64
CA TYR A 74 5.95 24.32 14.99
C TYR A 74 4.52 24.29 15.52
N PHE A 75 3.89 23.12 15.53
CA PHE A 75 2.51 22.96 15.98
C PHE A 75 2.43 22.82 17.49
N THR A 76 1.36 23.37 18.07
CA THR A 76 1.12 23.35 19.53
C THR A 76 0.05 22.34 19.95
N ARG A 77 -0.63 21.72 18.97
CA ARG A 77 -1.58 20.63 19.19
C ARG A 77 -0.91 19.28 18.95
N SER A 78 -1.48 18.23 19.53
CA SER A 78 -1.09 16.85 19.25
C SER A 78 -1.65 16.37 17.92
N PHE A 79 -0.88 15.51 17.26
CA PHE A 79 -1.29 14.76 16.09
C PHE A 79 -1.29 13.27 16.43
N ASN A 80 -2.11 12.53 15.69
CA ASN A 80 -1.99 11.09 15.62
C ASN A 80 -0.73 10.72 14.78
N GLN A 81 -0.26 9.48 14.81
CA GLN A 81 0.96 9.03 14.14
C GLN A 81 0.89 9.24 12.62
N ASN A 82 -0.23 8.92 11.97
CA ASN A 82 -0.37 9.08 10.52
C ASN A 82 -0.40 10.56 10.09
N GLN A 83 -1.04 11.42 10.88
CA GLN A 83 -1.02 12.88 10.72
C GLN A 83 0.41 13.43 10.86
N PHE A 84 1.14 12.98 11.88
CA PHE A 84 2.53 13.36 12.07
C PHE A 84 3.41 12.90 10.89
N ASP A 85 3.25 11.65 10.46
CA ASP A 85 3.98 11.05 9.34
C ASP A 85 3.77 11.83 8.03
N ALA A 86 2.52 12.17 7.71
CA ALA A 86 2.19 12.97 6.53
C ALA A 86 2.81 14.37 6.57
N LEU A 87 2.77 15.04 7.72
CA LEU A 87 3.40 16.36 7.90
C LEU A 87 4.91 16.30 7.78
N VAL A 88 5.56 15.24 8.27
CA VAL A 88 7.01 15.04 8.10
C VAL A 88 7.35 14.78 6.63
N SER A 89 6.59 13.96 5.91
CA SER A 89 6.77 13.74 4.46
C SER A 89 6.64 15.05 3.67
N PHE A 90 5.64 15.86 4.01
CA PHE A 90 5.39 17.16 3.39
C PHE A 90 6.56 18.12 3.64
N ALA A 91 7.04 18.19 4.89
CA ALA A 91 8.20 18.99 5.26
C ALA A 91 9.50 18.51 4.61
N TYR A 92 9.69 17.20 4.43
CA TYR A 92 10.84 16.65 3.72
C TYR A 92 10.91 17.15 2.28
N ASN A 93 9.76 17.21 1.60
CA ASN A 93 9.67 17.69 0.22
C ASN A 93 9.94 19.19 0.06
N LEU A 94 9.39 20.01 0.95
CA LEU A 94 9.33 21.47 0.80
C LEU A 94 10.36 22.21 1.66
N GLY A 95 11.06 21.48 2.55
CA GLY A 95 11.94 22.01 3.57
C GLY A 95 11.23 22.19 4.93
N GLY A 96 11.97 21.96 6.01
CA GLY A 96 11.44 22.06 7.39
C GLY A 96 10.89 23.45 7.78
N GLY A 97 11.26 24.50 7.04
CA GLY A 97 10.74 25.86 7.25
C GLY A 97 9.35 26.11 6.66
N VAL A 98 8.76 25.16 5.90
CA VAL A 98 7.53 25.39 5.11
C VAL A 98 6.40 26.00 5.95
N PHE A 99 6.10 25.45 7.12
CA PHE A 99 4.98 25.93 7.92
C PHE A 99 5.19 27.38 8.39
N ALA A 100 6.40 27.72 8.83
CA ALA A 100 6.74 29.06 9.30
C ALA A 100 6.80 30.08 8.16
N ASN A 101 7.40 29.70 7.03
CA ASN A 101 7.56 30.58 5.86
C ASN A 101 6.20 31.01 5.27
N TYR A 102 5.20 30.13 5.36
CA TYR A 102 3.84 30.40 4.89
C TYR A 102 2.85 30.71 6.03
N ASN A 103 3.36 30.95 7.24
CA ASN A 103 2.59 31.41 8.39
C ASN A 103 1.33 30.57 8.70
N TRP A 104 1.47 29.24 8.67
CA TRP A 104 0.38 28.33 9.04
C TRP A 104 -0.08 28.56 10.49
N SER A 105 -1.35 28.27 10.80
CA SER A 105 -1.79 28.33 12.19
C SER A 105 -1.18 27.19 12.99
N LYS A 106 -0.52 27.50 14.12
CA LYS A 106 0.05 26.50 15.05
C LYS A 106 -1.01 25.60 15.71
N THR A 107 -2.29 25.97 15.60
CA THR A 107 -3.46 25.24 16.09
C THR A 107 -4.46 24.94 14.98
N ALA A 108 -4.01 24.94 13.72
CA ALA A 108 -4.86 24.66 12.56
C ALA A 108 -5.71 23.39 12.75
N SER A 109 -6.93 23.44 12.19
CA SER A 109 -7.78 22.24 12.12
C SER A 109 -7.25 21.28 11.06
N ASP A 110 -7.59 20.00 11.20
CA ASP A 110 -7.22 18.95 10.23
C ASP A 110 -7.71 19.30 8.82
N SER A 111 -8.95 19.79 8.70
CA SER A 111 -9.53 20.22 7.42
C SER A 111 -8.73 21.35 6.76
N TRP A 112 -8.24 22.30 7.56
CA TRP A 112 -7.46 23.43 7.06
C TRP A 112 -6.07 22.98 6.61
N ILE A 113 -5.40 22.14 7.40
CA ILE A 113 -4.10 21.55 7.04
C ILE A 113 -4.19 20.83 5.69
N CYS A 114 -5.19 19.97 5.51
CA CYS A 114 -5.36 19.27 4.23
C CYS A 114 -5.66 20.23 3.06
N SER A 115 -6.44 21.29 3.29
CA SER A 115 -6.74 22.28 2.24
C SER A 115 -5.53 23.14 1.86
N GLU A 116 -4.57 23.31 2.75
CA GLU A 116 -3.31 23.99 2.44
C GLU A 116 -2.33 23.07 1.72
N MET A 117 -2.17 21.82 2.18
CA MET A 117 -1.23 20.86 1.60
C MET A 117 -1.43 20.69 0.09
N ILE A 118 -2.68 20.64 -0.39
CA ILE A 118 -3.00 20.43 -1.81
C ILE A 118 -2.53 21.59 -2.73
N LEU A 119 -2.20 22.76 -2.18
CA LEU A 119 -1.79 23.93 -2.96
C LEU A 119 -0.31 23.85 -3.40
N TYR A 120 0.50 23.03 -2.74
CA TYR A 120 1.96 22.97 -2.94
C TYR A 120 2.34 22.00 -4.05
N VAL A 121 1.97 22.37 -5.28
CA VAL A 121 2.15 21.54 -6.48
C VAL A 121 2.95 22.21 -7.60
N ASN A 122 3.48 23.42 -7.43
CA ASN A 122 4.16 24.14 -8.52
C ASN A 122 3.32 24.19 -9.82
N LYS A 123 2.13 24.75 -9.71
CA LYS A 123 1.14 24.84 -10.80
C LYS A 123 1.74 25.44 -12.08
N GLY A 124 1.45 24.80 -13.22
CA GLY A 124 1.93 25.17 -14.55
C GLY A 124 3.31 24.64 -14.91
N THR A 125 3.95 23.85 -14.05
CA THR A 125 5.28 23.27 -14.30
C THR A 125 5.19 21.79 -14.66
N GLN A 126 6.25 21.25 -15.27
CA GLN A 126 6.38 19.80 -15.53
C GLN A 126 6.33 18.94 -14.25
N PHE A 127 6.48 19.54 -13.06
CA PHE A 127 6.45 18.85 -11.77
C PHE A 127 5.04 18.77 -11.18
N GLU A 128 4.08 19.51 -11.72
CA GLU A 128 2.74 19.66 -11.14
C GLU A 128 2.03 18.33 -10.92
N GLU A 129 2.10 17.46 -11.91
CA GLU A 129 1.43 16.17 -11.86
C GLU A 129 1.99 15.27 -10.75
N GLY A 130 3.32 15.18 -10.65
CA GLY A 130 4.00 14.38 -9.63
C GLY A 130 3.78 14.94 -8.22
N LEU A 131 3.83 16.26 -8.05
CA LEU A 131 3.58 16.90 -6.76
C LEU A 131 2.11 16.78 -6.36
N THR A 132 1.17 16.89 -7.30
CA THR A 132 -0.26 16.66 -7.02
C THR A 132 -0.50 15.24 -6.49
N ARG A 133 0.10 14.22 -7.12
CA ARG A 133 0.06 12.84 -6.60
C ARG A 133 0.63 12.73 -5.20
N ARG A 134 1.77 13.36 -4.93
CA ARG A 134 2.41 13.37 -3.61
C ARG A 134 1.52 14.00 -2.54
N ARG A 135 0.96 15.19 -2.81
CA ARG A 135 0.07 15.90 -1.87
C ARG A 135 -1.19 15.08 -1.57
N ASN A 136 -1.79 14.45 -2.58
CA ASN A 136 -2.95 13.58 -2.37
C ASN A 136 -2.62 12.38 -1.48
N ALA A 137 -1.49 11.71 -1.70
CA ALA A 137 -1.08 10.56 -0.88
C ALA A 137 -0.75 10.96 0.57
N GLU A 138 -0.08 12.10 0.78
CA GLU A 138 0.16 12.65 2.11
C GLU A 138 -1.15 13.04 2.82
N ILE A 139 -2.11 13.64 2.13
CA ILE A 139 -3.44 13.96 2.69
C ILE A 139 -4.21 12.68 3.01
N ALA A 140 -4.12 11.65 2.16
CA ALA A 140 -4.76 10.36 2.41
C ALA A 140 -4.20 9.70 3.67
N LEU A 141 -2.87 9.73 3.85
CA LEU A 141 -2.23 9.30 5.08
C LEU A 141 -2.66 10.18 6.28
N TYR A 142 -2.69 11.50 6.14
CA TYR A 142 -3.11 12.40 7.22
C TYR A 142 -4.54 12.12 7.70
N LYS A 143 -5.44 11.79 6.77
CA LYS A 143 -6.86 11.50 7.07
C LYS A 143 -7.10 10.09 7.56
N SER A 144 -6.13 9.18 7.41
CA SER A 144 -6.31 7.81 7.86
C SER A 144 -6.26 7.77 9.40
N SER A 145 -7.16 6.99 9.97
CA SER A 145 -7.20 6.75 11.41
C SER A 145 -5.88 6.13 11.84
N ASP A 146 -5.33 6.59 12.97
CA ASP A 146 -4.28 5.86 13.66
C ASP A 146 -4.81 4.46 13.97
N SER A 147 -4.26 3.43 13.32
CA SER A 147 -4.47 2.04 13.70
C SER A 147 -3.70 1.69 14.97
N ASN A 148 -3.77 2.59 15.97
CA ASN A 148 -3.35 2.38 17.35
C ASN A 148 -4.39 3.00 18.29
N ASN A 149 -5.36 2.14 18.65
CA ASN A 149 -6.22 2.21 19.83
C ASN A 149 -7.52 3.05 19.72
N THR A 150 -8.63 2.38 19.37
CA THR A 150 -9.90 2.42 20.13
C THR A 150 -10.74 1.19 19.80
N VAL A 151 -11.04 0.40 20.83
CA VAL A 151 -11.88 -0.81 20.76
C VAL A 151 -13.36 -0.39 20.77
N GLY A 152 -14.10 -0.87 19.77
CA GLY A 152 -15.57 -1.00 19.78
C GLY A 152 -15.95 -2.45 19.46
N PRO A 153 -17.06 -2.98 19.98
CA PRO A 153 -17.35 -4.41 19.93
C PRO A 153 -17.94 -4.81 18.56
N GLY A 154 -17.39 -5.86 17.94
CA GLY A 154 -18.14 -6.67 16.97
C GLY A 154 -17.59 -6.85 15.55
N THR A 155 -16.33 -6.50 15.25
CA THR A 155 -15.69 -6.87 13.97
C THR A 155 -14.40 -7.65 14.25
N ALA A 156 -14.13 -8.67 13.43
CA ALA A 156 -12.91 -9.48 13.52
C ALA A 156 -11.70 -8.55 13.53
N SER A 157 -11.00 -8.47 14.66
CA SER A 157 -9.82 -7.62 14.81
C SER A 157 -8.66 -8.37 14.17
N TRP A 158 -8.02 -7.79 13.15
CA TRP A 158 -6.89 -8.41 12.48
C TRP A 158 -5.56 -8.05 13.17
N THR A 159 -4.54 -8.88 13.00
CA THR A 159 -3.16 -8.69 13.46
C THR A 159 -2.18 -9.32 12.47
N TRP A 160 -0.93 -8.87 12.50
CA TRP A 160 0.14 -9.51 11.73
C TRP A 160 0.38 -10.95 12.19
N PRO A 161 0.77 -11.87 11.28
CA PRO A 161 1.03 -13.27 11.61
C PRO A 161 2.35 -13.50 12.36
N PHE A 162 2.97 -12.45 12.89
CA PHE A 162 4.25 -12.50 13.61
C PHE A 162 4.26 -11.54 14.80
N THR A 163 5.16 -11.79 15.75
CA THR A 163 5.36 -10.91 16.92
C THR A 163 6.05 -9.60 16.56
N LYS A 164 6.88 -9.61 15.52
CA LYS A 164 7.47 -8.40 14.95
C LYS A 164 6.43 -7.67 14.11
N ALA A 165 6.26 -6.38 14.36
CA ALA A 165 5.41 -5.54 13.54
C ALA A 165 5.89 -5.57 12.07
N TYR A 166 4.94 -5.58 11.13
CA TYR A 166 5.27 -5.35 9.73
C TYR A 166 5.92 -3.98 9.62
N THR A 167 7.19 -3.97 9.25
CA THR A 167 8.00 -2.76 9.20
C THR A 167 7.86 -2.03 7.87
N GLY A 168 7.07 -2.56 6.92
CA GLY A 168 7.02 -2.05 5.54
C GLY A 168 8.33 -2.19 4.79
N VAL A 169 9.35 -2.77 5.43
CA VAL A 169 10.66 -3.05 4.87
C VAL A 169 10.59 -4.49 4.39
N ILE A 170 10.39 -4.69 3.09
CA ILE A 170 11.41 -5.01 2.09
C ILE A 170 10.62 -5.23 0.78
N TYR A 171 10.81 -4.34 -0.19
CA TYR A 171 10.34 -4.57 -1.56
C TYR A 171 11.28 -5.59 -2.24
N VAL A 172 11.08 -6.89 -1.99
CA VAL A 172 11.69 -7.93 -2.83
C VAL A 172 10.67 -8.29 -3.89
N ASP A 173 10.87 -7.83 -5.11
CA ASP A 173 10.08 -8.24 -6.26
C ASP A 173 9.90 -9.78 -6.22
N GLY A 174 8.68 -10.25 -6.42
CA GLY A 174 8.31 -11.64 -6.24
C GLY A 174 7.58 -11.95 -4.93
N GLN A 175 7.77 -11.21 -3.84
CA GLN A 175 7.09 -11.50 -2.57
C GLN A 175 5.68 -10.86 -2.48
N GLN A 176 5.36 -9.90 -3.34
CA GLN A 176 4.14 -9.10 -3.26
C GLN A 176 2.93 -9.85 -3.80
N PHE A 177 1.76 -9.58 -3.23
CA PHE A 177 0.49 -9.92 -3.86
C PHE A 177 0.31 -9.20 -5.20
N GLY A 178 -0.31 -9.87 -6.17
CA GLY A 178 -0.59 -9.31 -7.49
C GLY A 178 0.45 -9.68 -8.55
N ASN A 179 0.45 -8.97 -9.68
CA ASN A 179 1.40 -9.22 -10.76
C ASN A 179 2.81 -8.75 -10.38
N THR A 180 3.78 -9.67 -10.41
CA THR A 180 5.20 -9.37 -10.15
C THR A 180 6.05 -9.60 -11.41
N SER A 181 7.38 -9.41 -11.37
CA SER A 181 8.22 -9.77 -12.53
C SER A 181 8.53 -11.27 -12.64
N TYR A 182 8.13 -12.06 -11.63
CA TYR A 182 8.46 -13.48 -11.54
C TYR A 182 7.40 -14.33 -12.25
N PRO A 183 7.79 -15.15 -13.23
CA PRO A 183 6.85 -16.01 -13.94
C PRO A 183 6.32 -17.10 -13.00
N ARG A 184 5.00 -17.28 -12.99
CA ARG A 184 4.27 -18.25 -12.18
C ARG A 184 3.24 -18.95 -13.05
N GLY A 185 3.37 -20.27 -13.22
CA GLY A 185 2.42 -21.08 -13.96
C GLY A 185 2.04 -20.47 -15.33
N ARG A 186 0.83 -19.93 -15.40
CA ARG A 186 0.17 -19.33 -16.57
C ARG A 186 0.44 -17.83 -16.76
N GLY A 187 1.03 -17.15 -15.79
CA GLY A 187 1.24 -15.70 -15.81
C GLY A 187 2.31 -15.21 -14.83
N TYR A 188 1.98 -14.13 -14.13
CA TYR A 188 2.89 -13.41 -13.22
C TYR A 188 2.22 -13.09 -11.88
N PHE A 189 0.96 -13.48 -11.73
CA PHE A 189 0.17 -13.17 -10.55
C PHE A 189 0.59 -14.03 -9.37
N HIS A 190 0.69 -13.40 -8.21
CA HIS A 190 0.97 -14.00 -6.93
C HIS A 190 -0.26 -13.83 -6.02
N ASP A 191 -0.77 -14.95 -5.52
CA ASP A 191 -2.03 -15.08 -4.80
C ASP A 191 -1.98 -14.72 -3.30
N GLY A 192 -0.79 -14.42 -2.79
CA GLY A 192 -0.59 -14.05 -1.41
C GLY A 192 0.60 -13.13 -1.21
N PHE A 193 1.09 -13.09 0.02
CA PHE A 193 2.27 -12.32 0.38
C PHE A 193 3.27 -13.20 1.11
N ASP A 194 4.54 -13.10 0.72
CA ASP A 194 5.63 -13.88 1.29
C ASP A 194 6.36 -13.10 2.40
N PHE A 195 6.24 -13.56 3.64
CA PHE A 195 6.92 -12.98 4.79
C PHE A 195 8.22 -13.73 5.10
N ASP A 196 9.35 -13.08 4.86
CA ASP A 196 10.69 -13.64 5.09
C ASP A 196 10.96 -14.00 6.57
N SER A 197 11.36 -15.25 6.80
CA SER A 197 11.60 -15.78 8.16
C SER A 197 12.78 -15.09 8.87
N SER A 198 13.77 -14.60 8.12
CA SER A 198 14.91 -13.87 8.65
C SER A 198 14.50 -12.52 9.26
N VAL A 199 13.40 -11.94 8.76
CA VAL A 199 12.87 -10.66 9.22
C VAL A 199 11.92 -10.88 10.38
N TYR A 200 10.91 -11.74 10.22
CA TYR A 200 9.77 -11.80 11.12
C TYR A 200 9.90 -12.81 12.27
N GLY A 201 10.94 -13.65 12.23
CA GLY A 201 11.19 -14.67 13.23
C GLY A 201 10.35 -15.93 13.01
N PRO A 202 10.53 -16.94 13.87
CA PRO A 202 10.05 -18.28 13.55
C PRO A 202 8.58 -18.51 13.87
N ASP A 203 7.93 -17.69 14.70
CA ASP A 203 6.58 -17.98 15.19
C ASP A 203 5.49 -17.48 14.25
N ILE A 204 4.52 -18.34 13.92
CA ILE A 204 3.35 -18.00 13.10
C ILE A 204 2.13 -17.84 13.99
N LEU A 205 1.47 -16.70 13.87
CA LEU A 205 0.33 -16.30 14.68
C LEU A 205 -0.98 -16.26 13.87
N ALA A 206 -2.09 -16.58 14.52
CA ALA A 206 -3.43 -16.38 13.96
C ALA A 206 -3.68 -14.87 13.75
N VAL A 207 -4.03 -14.50 12.52
CA VAL A 207 -4.24 -13.10 12.12
C VAL A 207 -5.55 -12.54 12.67
N SER A 208 -6.48 -13.40 13.09
CA SER A 208 -7.74 -13.02 13.71
C SER A 208 -8.27 -14.20 14.51
N ASP A 209 -9.29 -13.95 15.33
CA ASP A 209 -10.16 -15.01 15.83
C ASP A 209 -10.79 -15.77 14.65
N GLY A 210 -10.84 -17.09 14.73
CA GLY A 210 -11.34 -17.94 13.65
C GLY A 210 -11.41 -19.42 14.02
N GLU A 211 -11.86 -20.24 13.08
CA GLU A 211 -11.89 -21.70 13.21
C GLU A 211 -10.94 -22.34 12.20
N VAL A 212 -10.10 -23.27 12.66
CA VAL A 212 -9.19 -24.03 11.78
C VAL A 212 -10.02 -25.01 10.94
N ILE A 213 -10.07 -24.81 9.64
CA ILE A 213 -10.82 -25.67 8.71
C ILE A 213 -9.93 -26.65 7.94
N TYR A 214 -8.60 -26.44 7.97
CA TYR A 214 -7.64 -27.39 7.41
C TYR A 214 -6.28 -27.29 8.08
N THR A 215 -5.64 -28.43 8.27
CA THR A 215 -4.20 -28.54 8.54
C THR A 215 -3.63 -29.73 7.76
N GLY A 216 -2.42 -29.61 7.24
CA GLY A 216 -1.78 -30.69 6.50
C GLY A 216 -0.42 -30.29 5.92
N VAL A 217 0.29 -31.26 5.36
CA VAL A 217 1.43 -31.01 4.46
C VAL A 217 1.01 -31.35 3.04
N MET A 218 1.20 -30.43 2.11
CA MET A 218 0.80 -30.54 0.71
C MET A 218 2.04 -30.47 -0.20
N GLY A 219 1.94 -31.14 -1.37
CA GLY A 219 2.98 -31.12 -2.41
C GLY A 219 2.97 -29.82 -3.22
N ASP A 220 3.67 -29.84 -4.36
CA ASP A 220 3.68 -28.74 -5.36
C ASP A 220 4.10 -27.37 -4.81
N GLY A 221 4.99 -27.36 -3.83
CA GLY A 221 5.54 -26.15 -3.23
C GLY A 221 4.81 -25.70 -1.96
N LEU A 222 3.55 -26.09 -1.74
CA LEU A 222 2.72 -25.58 -0.64
C LEU A 222 3.23 -25.91 0.78
N GLY A 223 3.91 -27.05 0.97
CA GLY A 223 4.48 -27.44 2.25
C GLY A 223 3.42 -27.58 3.36
N SER A 224 3.77 -27.18 4.59
CA SER A 224 2.83 -27.15 5.72
C SER A 224 1.77 -26.07 5.51
N VAL A 225 0.50 -26.44 5.63
CA VAL A 225 -0.66 -25.59 5.39
C VAL A 225 -1.56 -25.54 6.62
N ILE A 226 -2.02 -24.34 6.98
CA ILE A 226 -3.10 -24.10 7.93
C ILE A 226 -4.13 -23.20 7.23
N VAL A 227 -5.42 -23.53 7.32
CA VAL A 227 -6.49 -22.66 6.82
C VAL A 227 -7.44 -22.31 7.95
N LEU A 228 -7.67 -21.01 8.14
CA LEU A 228 -8.64 -20.47 9.08
C LEU A 228 -9.89 -19.99 8.33
N SER A 229 -11.07 -20.33 8.83
CA SER A 229 -12.34 -19.70 8.48
C SER A 229 -12.54 -18.48 9.39
N ILE A 230 -12.59 -17.30 8.78
CA ILE A 230 -12.81 -16.01 9.43
C ILE A 230 -13.86 -15.27 8.61
N PRO A 231 -15.17 -15.58 8.77
CA PRO A 231 -16.20 -15.11 7.85
C PRO A 231 -16.17 -13.59 7.61
N PRO A 232 -16.27 -13.11 6.36
CA PRO A 232 -16.52 -13.87 5.12
C PRO A 232 -15.28 -14.49 4.46
N TYR A 233 -14.13 -14.48 5.13
CA TYR A 233 -12.84 -14.87 4.58
C TYR A 233 -12.43 -16.31 4.94
N GLN A 234 -11.56 -16.88 4.11
CA GLN A 234 -10.68 -17.97 4.47
C GLN A 234 -9.23 -17.50 4.30
N VAL A 235 -8.40 -17.76 5.31
CA VAL A 235 -6.99 -17.34 5.35
C VAL A 235 -6.12 -18.57 5.31
N MET A 236 -5.24 -18.64 4.31
CA MET A 236 -4.33 -19.74 4.08
C MET A 236 -2.91 -19.34 4.47
N TYR A 237 -2.31 -20.13 5.34
CA TYR A 237 -0.90 -20.06 5.72
C TYR A 237 -0.21 -21.24 5.08
N GLN A 238 0.80 -21.02 4.26
CA GLN A 238 1.51 -22.09 3.55
C GLN A 238 3.02 -21.80 3.45
N GLU A 239 3.77 -22.76 2.91
CA GLU A 239 5.20 -22.65 2.56
C GLU A 239 6.17 -22.49 3.74
N PHE A 240 5.66 -22.45 4.97
CA PHE A 240 6.46 -22.15 6.16
C PHE A 240 7.27 -23.34 6.71
N SER A 241 6.93 -24.57 6.34
CA SER A 241 7.61 -25.80 6.74
C SER A 241 7.26 -26.94 5.77
N GLN A 242 7.83 -28.13 5.98
CA GLN A 242 7.49 -29.40 5.32
C GLN A 242 7.03 -30.47 6.33
N SER A 243 6.72 -30.10 7.57
CA SER A 243 6.40 -31.03 8.65
C SER A 243 5.09 -30.69 9.36
N MET A 244 4.31 -31.75 9.64
CA MET A 244 3.15 -31.68 10.54
C MET A 244 3.53 -31.30 11.97
N SER A 245 4.79 -31.52 12.39
CA SER A 245 5.24 -31.15 13.74
C SER A 245 5.30 -29.65 13.99
N ASP A 246 5.37 -28.85 12.92
CA ASP A 246 5.43 -27.39 12.99
C ASP A 246 4.05 -26.73 12.90
N ILE A 247 2.99 -27.54 12.87
CA ILE A 247 1.59 -27.10 12.96
C ILE A 247 1.10 -27.37 14.38
N PHE A 248 0.68 -26.32 15.10
CA PHE A 248 0.30 -26.39 16.52
C PHE A 248 -1.20 -26.35 16.77
N VAL A 249 -1.99 -26.44 15.70
CA VAL A 249 -3.44 -26.43 15.75
C VAL A 249 -4.04 -27.61 14.99
N SER A 250 -5.31 -27.91 15.26
CA SER A 250 -6.03 -29.01 14.62
C SER A 250 -7.36 -28.54 14.03
N VAL A 251 -7.85 -29.24 13.01
CA VAL A 251 -9.16 -28.96 12.38
C VAL A 251 -10.27 -28.94 13.44
N GLY A 252 -11.15 -27.94 13.38
CA GLY A 252 -12.22 -27.66 14.35
C GLY A 252 -11.79 -26.84 15.56
N GLN A 253 -10.49 -26.56 15.73
CA GLN A 253 -10.01 -25.72 16.82
C GLN A 253 -10.39 -24.25 16.57
N LYS A 254 -10.99 -23.61 17.58
CA LYS A 254 -11.12 -22.16 17.61
C LYS A 254 -9.80 -21.55 18.05
N VAL A 255 -9.30 -20.59 17.28
CA VAL A 255 -8.09 -19.82 17.59
C VAL A 255 -8.45 -18.39 17.94
N THR A 256 -7.60 -17.78 18.76
CA THR A 256 -7.70 -16.36 19.10
C THR A 256 -6.63 -15.57 18.37
N LYS A 257 -6.93 -14.30 18.05
CA LYS A 257 -5.99 -13.36 17.44
C LYS A 257 -4.66 -13.34 18.19
N GLY A 258 -3.56 -13.51 17.47
CA GLY A 258 -2.20 -13.55 18.04
C GLY A 258 -1.82 -14.89 18.68
N GLN A 259 -2.71 -15.88 18.71
CA GLN A 259 -2.36 -17.23 19.15
C GLN A 259 -1.32 -17.83 18.21
N ARG A 260 -0.27 -18.43 18.77
CA ARG A 260 0.71 -19.20 18.00
C ARG A 260 0.05 -20.44 17.40
N ILE A 261 0.06 -20.56 16.08
CA ILE A 261 -0.57 -21.66 15.33
C ILE A 261 0.42 -22.54 14.59
N GLY A 262 1.66 -22.07 14.41
CA GLY A 262 2.72 -22.86 13.79
C GLY A 262 4.08 -22.19 13.95
N GLN A 263 5.07 -22.78 13.29
CA GLN A 263 6.44 -22.29 13.31
C GLN A 263 7.12 -22.47 11.95
N LEU A 264 7.88 -21.45 11.51
CA LEU A 264 8.83 -21.53 10.41
C LEU A 264 10.01 -22.42 10.83
N ASN A 265 10.17 -23.54 10.15
CA ASN A 265 11.23 -24.51 10.40
C ASN A 265 11.61 -25.19 9.08
N GLY A 266 12.81 -24.91 8.59
CA GLY A 266 13.27 -25.36 7.27
C GLY A 266 12.67 -24.62 6.06
N GLY A 267 11.71 -23.71 6.27
CA GLY A 267 11.17 -22.79 5.26
C GLY A 267 11.88 -21.42 5.25
N THR A 268 11.92 -20.76 4.09
CA THR A 268 12.50 -19.41 3.94
C THR A 268 11.49 -18.30 4.27
N HIS A 269 10.20 -18.56 4.13
CA HIS A 269 9.15 -17.56 4.31
C HIS A 269 7.81 -18.21 4.69
N LEU A 270 6.85 -17.41 5.15
CA LEU A 270 5.43 -17.76 5.21
C LEU A 270 4.75 -17.12 4.01
N HIS A 271 4.07 -17.91 3.18
CA HIS A 271 3.12 -17.38 2.22
C HIS A 271 1.74 -17.28 2.87
N LEU A 272 1.15 -16.08 2.85
CA LEU A 272 -0.18 -15.81 3.39
C LEU A 272 -1.15 -15.42 2.28
N GLY A 273 -2.16 -16.24 2.03
CA GLY A 273 -3.25 -15.96 1.09
C GLY A 273 -4.57 -15.65 1.80
N ILE A 274 -5.38 -14.74 1.26
CA ILE A 274 -6.71 -14.42 1.78
C ILE A 274 -7.74 -14.49 0.65
N THR A 275 -8.84 -15.20 0.86
CA THR A 275 -9.92 -15.34 -0.13
C THR A 275 -11.30 -15.21 0.51
N LYS A 276 -12.31 -14.81 -0.28
CA LYS A 276 -13.75 -14.93 0.07
C LYS A 276 -14.39 -16.20 -0.52
N LYS A 277 -13.66 -16.94 -1.35
CA LYS A 277 -14.10 -18.23 -1.90
C LYS A 277 -13.72 -19.36 -0.94
N ASP A 278 -14.20 -20.56 -1.25
CA ASP A 278 -13.60 -21.76 -0.69
C ASP A 278 -12.12 -21.85 -1.12
N TRP A 279 -11.21 -22.07 -0.17
CA TRP A 279 -9.76 -22.01 -0.40
C TRP A 279 -9.27 -23.03 -1.44
N ARG A 280 -9.88 -24.22 -1.49
CA ARG A 280 -9.53 -25.24 -2.51
C ARG A 280 -9.95 -24.81 -3.90
N THR A 281 -11.08 -24.09 -3.99
CA THR A 281 -11.54 -23.49 -5.24
C THR A 281 -10.62 -22.33 -5.65
N ALA A 282 -10.22 -21.47 -4.70
CA ALA A 282 -9.33 -20.34 -4.97
C ALA A 282 -7.93 -20.79 -5.44
N LEU A 283 -7.41 -21.90 -4.90
CA LEU A 283 -6.13 -22.48 -5.34
C LEU A 283 -6.08 -22.83 -6.83
N ALA A 284 -7.21 -23.01 -7.51
CA ALA A 284 -7.21 -23.22 -8.96
C ALA A 284 -6.78 -21.95 -9.74
N SER A 285 -6.71 -20.79 -9.08
CA SER A 285 -6.36 -19.48 -9.65
C SER A 285 -5.15 -18.84 -8.93
N TRP A 286 -4.23 -19.65 -8.39
CA TRP A 286 -3.04 -19.16 -7.68
C TRP A 286 -2.12 -18.27 -8.53
N ASP A 287 -2.17 -18.41 -9.85
CA ASP A 287 -1.30 -17.76 -10.84
C ASP A 287 -2.06 -16.85 -11.83
N ILE A 288 -3.34 -16.56 -11.58
CA ILE A 288 -4.17 -15.68 -12.42
C ILE A 288 -4.98 -14.71 -11.53
N ASP A 289 -4.97 -13.43 -11.89
CA ASP A 289 -5.82 -12.41 -11.27
C ASP A 289 -7.27 -12.52 -11.75
N ASP A 290 -8.07 -13.35 -11.09
CA ASP A 290 -9.52 -13.49 -11.32
C ASP A 290 -10.37 -12.98 -10.13
N GLY A 291 -9.73 -12.24 -9.21
CA GLY A 291 -10.34 -11.76 -7.97
C GLY A 291 -10.64 -12.84 -6.93
N SER A 292 -10.18 -14.09 -7.10
CA SER A 292 -10.29 -15.13 -6.07
C SER A 292 -9.48 -14.79 -4.83
N TRP A 293 -8.31 -14.20 -5.01
CA TRP A 293 -7.39 -13.84 -3.94
C TRP A 293 -7.39 -12.34 -3.69
N LEU A 294 -7.18 -11.96 -2.43
CA LEU A 294 -7.23 -10.59 -1.95
C LEU A 294 -5.89 -10.20 -1.36
N ASN A 295 -5.52 -8.93 -1.48
CA ASN A 295 -4.27 -8.41 -0.96
C ASN A 295 -4.18 -8.55 0.57
N PRO A 296 -3.30 -9.43 1.09
CA PRO A 296 -3.20 -9.65 2.54
C PRO A 296 -2.72 -8.41 3.28
N ILE A 297 -1.84 -7.61 2.69
CA ILE A 297 -1.30 -6.40 3.32
C ILE A 297 -2.42 -5.39 3.57
N GLU A 298 -3.27 -5.15 2.57
CA GLU A 298 -4.41 -4.24 2.70
C GLU A 298 -5.41 -4.72 3.76
N ILE A 299 -5.72 -6.01 3.80
CA ILE A 299 -6.66 -6.58 4.77
C ILE A 299 -6.11 -6.48 6.19
N LEU A 300 -4.84 -6.80 6.39
CA LEU A 300 -4.19 -6.75 7.71
C LEU A 300 -4.02 -5.30 8.21
N GLN A 301 -3.78 -4.35 7.31
CA GLN A 301 -3.67 -2.92 7.65
C GLN A 301 -5.02 -2.26 7.91
N SER A 302 -6.06 -2.62 7.14
CA SER A 302 -7.42 -2.06 7.25
C SER A 302 -8.23 -2.69 8.38
N GLY A 303 -7.81 -3.83 8.92
CA GLY A 303 -8.59 -4.56 9.91
C GLY A 303 -9.78 -5.32 9.31
N GLY A 304 -9.67 -5.79 8.06
CA GLY A 304 -10.71 -6.62 7.43
C GLY A 304 -11.83 -5.84 6.76
N GLU A 305 -11.75 -4.52 6.69
CA GLU A 305 -12.64 -3.71 5.88
C GLU A 305 -12.06 -3.62 4.46
N SER A 306 -12.71 -4.26 3.49
CA SER A 306 -12.36 -4.06 2.08
C SER A 306 -12.49 -2.57 1.77
N PRO A 307 -11.45 -1.88 1.26
CA PRO A 307 -11.64 -0.53 0.78
C PRO A 307 -12.58 -0.62 -0.42
N GLN A 308 -13.84 -0.26 -0.22
CA GLN A 308 -14.70 0.10 -1.33
C GLN A 308 -14.14 1.42 -1.86
N PRO A 309 -13.76 1.52 -3.15
CA PRO A 309 -13.28 2.78 -3.67
C PRO A 309 -14.39 3.79 -3.46
N ASN A 310 -14.08 4.84 -2.71
CA ASN A 310 -15.07 5.86 -2.41
C ASN A 310 -15.42 6.59 -3.72
N MET A 311 -16.60 7.21 -3.78
CA MET A 311 -17.10 7.91 -4.98
C MET A 311 -16.08 8.92 -5.55
N GLU A 312 -15.16 9.42 -4.72
CA GLU A 312 -14.14 10.39 -5.10
C GLU A 312 -12.90 9.75 -5.73
N GLU A 313 -12.48 8.57 -5.27
CA GLU A 313 -11.44 7.76 -5.94
C GLU A 313 -11.89 7.30 -7.34
N LEU A 314 -13.17 6.95 -7.50
CA LEU A 314 -13.73 6.60 -8.81
C LEU A 314 -13.81 7.81 -9.75
N LYS A 315 -14.17 9.00 -9.24
CA LYS A 315 -14.11 10.25 -10.03
C LYS A 315 -12.68 10.59 -10.41
N ASP A 316 -11.69 10.26 -9.58
CA ASP A 316 -10.27 10.46 -9.89
C ASP A 316 -9.77 9.47 -10.94
N MET A 317 -10.19 8.20 -10.88
CA MET A 317 -9.93 7.23 -11.96
C MET A 317 -10.59 7.64 -13.28
N LEU A 318 -11.78 8.24 -13.23
CA LEU A 318 -12.45 8.80 -14.41
C LEU A 318 -11.71 9.98 -15.05
N LYS A 319 -10.89 10.73 -14.29
CA LYS A 319 -10.07 11.83 -14.85
C LYS A 319 -8.96 11.32 -15.77
N LEU A 320 -8.60 10.03 -15.69
CA LEU A 320 -7.66 9.35 -16.59
C LEU A 320 -8.30 8.96 -17.94
N PHE A 321 -9.57 9.32 -18.15
CA PHE A 321 -10.34 8.94 -19.32
C PHE A 321 -10.91 10.16 -20.06
N LYS A 322 -10.59 10.32 -21.35
CA LYS A 322 -11.28 11.29 -22.23
C LYS A 322 -12.41 10.61 -22.99
N ILE A 323 -13.59 11.19 -22.92
CA ILE A 323 -14.78 10.73 -23.65
C ILE A 323 -14.88 11.48 -24.96
N ASN A 324 -14.87 10.73 -26.07
CA ASN A 324 -15.10 11.31 -27.39
C ASN A 324 -16.57 11.15 -27.79
N THR A 325 -17.34 12.24 -27.75
CA THR A 325 -18.80 12.24 -27.96
C THR A 325 -19.23 12.34 -29.43
N GLY A 326 -18.31 12.17 -30.39
CA GLY A 326 -18.57 12.29 -31.83
C GLY A 326 -19.05 11.02 -32.55
N TYR A 327 -19.19 9.88 -31.87
CA TYR A 327 -19.49 8.58 -32.49
C TYR A 327 -20.81 7.96 -31.97
N LYS A 328 -21.39 7.02 -32.73
CA LYS A 328 -22.61 6.29 -32.34
C LYS A 328 -22.45 5.46 -31.04
N SER A 329 -21.21 5.13 -30.65
CA SER A 329 -20.84 4.47 -29.39
C SER A 329 -19.81 5.32 -28.62
N LEU A 330 -19.81 5.23 -27.28
CA LEU A 330 -18.82 5.93 -26.46
C LEU A 330 -17.44 5.32 -26.70
N GLN A 331 -16.43 6.16 -26.93
CA GLN A 331 -15.03 5.75 -26.91
C GLN A 331 -14.37 6.35 -25.68
N VAL A 332 -13.66 5.50 -24.94
CA VAL A 332 -12.87 5.88 -23.78
C VAL A 332 -11.39 5.74 -24.13
N VAL A 333 -10.65 6.83 -23.92
CA VAL A 333 -9.19 6.88 -24.11
C VAL A 333 -8.54 6.89 -22.75
N ASN A 334 -7.68 5.91 -22.48
CA ASN A 334 -6.74 5.98 -21.37
C ASN A 334 -5.73 7.09 -21.69
N THR A 335 -5.70 8.16 -20.90
CA THR A 335 -4.92 9.36 -21.22
C THR A 335 -3.42 9.22 -21.00
N GLU A 336 -2.99 8.17 -20.30
CA GLU A 336 -1.58 7.86 -20.06
C GLU A 336 -1.01 6.96 -21.17
N THR A 337 -1.77 5.94 -21.61
CA THR A 337 -1.33 4.97 -22.63
C THR A 337 -1.80 5.30 -24.04
N LEU A 338 -2.75 6.23 -24.19
CA LEU A 338 -3.41 6.61 -25.45
C LEU A 338 -4.14 5.46 -26.18
N LYS A 339 -4.39 4.33 -25.49
CA LYS A 339 -5.18 3.23 -26.03
C LYS A 339 -6.67 3.58 -26.07
N TYR A 340 -7.33 3.18 -27.16
CA TYR A 340 -8.75 3.40 -27.39
C TYR A 340 -9.53 2.13 -27.08
N PHE A 341 -10.60 2.26 -26.30
CA PHE A 341 -11.57 1.20 -26.11
C PHE A 341 -12.94 1.61 -26.67
N ALA A 342 -13.47 0.76 -27.55
CA ALA A 342 -14.81 0.93 -28.12
C ALA A 342 -15.82 0.17 -27.27
N MET A 343 -16.76 0.89 -26.66
CA MET A 343 -17.83 0.28 -25.88
C MET A 343 -19.00 -0.08 -26.81
N ASN A 344 -19.70 -1.17 -26.50
CA ASN A 344 -20.97 -1.48 -27.16
C ASN A 344 -22.08 -0.50 -26.71
N ALA A 345 -23.26 -0.58 -27.34
CA ALA A 345 -24.34 0.37 -27.09
C ALA A 345 -24.87 0.33 -25.64
N GLU A 346 -24.85 -0.85 -25.01
CA GLU A 346 -25.34 -1.07 -23.65
C GLU A 346 -24.35 -0.55 -22.60
N GLU A 347 -23.06 -0.89 -22.77
CA GLU A 347 -21.95 -0.34 -21.96
C GLU A 347 -21.90 1.18 -22.05
N SER A 348 -22.06 1.73 -23.25
CA SER A 348 -22.09 3.17 -23.50
C SER A 348 -23.27 3.85 -22.78
N ALA A 349 -24.45 3.21 -22.73
CA ALA A 349 -25.62 3.75 -22.04
C ALA A 349 -25.43 3.76 -20.52
N ARG A 350 -24.85 2.70 -19.96
CA ARG A 350 -24.57 2.58 -18.52
C ARG A 350 -23.50 3.58 -18.06
N MET A 351 -22.41 3.72 -18.83
CA MET A 351 -21.35 4.69 -18.53
C MET A 351 -21.87 6.14 -18.59
N ARG A 352 -22.78 6.46 -19.53
CA ARG A 352 -23.43 7.78 -19.57
C ARG A 352 -24.28 8.06 -18.33
N LYS A 353 -25.04 7.08 -17.84
CA LYS A 353 -25.82 7.21 -16.59
C LYS A 353 -24.89 7.49 -15.39
N PHE A 354 -23.73 6.82 -15.33
CA PHE A 354 -22.70 7.02 -14.29
C PHE A 354 -22.10 8.43 -14.29
N LEU A 355 -21.84 8.98 -15.47
CA LEU A 355 -21.11 10.24 -15.62
C LEU A 355 -21.97 11.51 -15.49
N TYR A 356 -23.25 11.42 -15.84
CA TYR A 356 -24.10 12.61 -15.98
C TYR A 356 -25.13 12.80 -14.86
N ASP A 357 -25.44 11.75 -14.09
CA ASP A 357 -26.29 11.90 -12.90
C ASP A 357 -25.46 12.42 -11.72
N LYS A 358 -25.96 13.46 -11.03
CA LYS A 358 -25.22 14.12 -9.94
C LYS A 358 -25.04 13.23 -8.71
N GLU A 359 -25.88 12.22 -8.55
CA GLU A 359 -25.79 11.14 -7.55
C GLU A 359 -26.50 9.90 -8.12
N PRO A 360 -25.80 9.06 -8.90
CA PRO A 360 -26.43 7.90 -9.47
C PRO A 360 -26.58 6.80 -8.40
N LEU A 361 -27.83 6.44 -8.10
CA LEU A 361 -28.14 5.23 -7.33
C LEU A 361 -27.89 4.03 -8.24
N PHE A 362 -26.78 3.34 -8.03
CA PHE A 362 -26.50 2.06 -8.66
C PHE A 362 -26.86 0.92 -7.71
N GLU A 363 -27.59 -0.06 -8.22
CA GLU A 363 -27.66 -1.36 -7.56
C GLU A 363 -26.24 -2.00 -7.56
N PRO A 364 -25.84 -2.76 -6.53
CA PRO A 364 -24.47 -3.29 -6.41
C PRO A 364 -23.96 -4.06 -7.65
N ALA A 365 -24.86 -4.71 -8.38
CA ALA A 365 -24.53 -5.40 -9.63
C ALA A 365 -24.23 -4.43 -10.79
N GLU A 366 -24.88 -3.27 -10.87
CA GLU A 366 -24.59 -2.25 -11.88
C GLU A 366 -23.24 -1.58 -11.60
N PHE A 367 -22.89 -1.42 -10.31
CA PHE A 367 -21.61 -0.85 -9.85
C PHE A 367 -20.41 -1.75 -10.20
N GLN A 368 -20.52 -3.07 -9.96
CA GLN A 368 -19.46 -4.02 -10.30
C GLN A 368 -19.17 -4.06 -11.81
N ASN A 369 -20.21 -3.98 -12.64
CA ASN A 369 -20.06 -3.96 -14.10
C ASN A 369 -19.29 -2.72 -14.61
N VAL A 370 -19.44 -1.55 -13.97
CA VAL A 370 -18.68 -0.34 -14.34
C VAL A 370 -17.20 -0.47 -13.92
N LEU A 371 -16.94 -1.03 -12.74
CA LEU A 371 -15.59 -1.35 -12.27
C LEU A 371 -14.88 -2.36 -13.18
N ASP A 372 -15.59 -3.39 -13.64
CA ASP A 372 -15.04 -4.40 -14.55
C ASP A 372 -14.70 -3.79 -15.92
N ILE A 373 -15.51 -2.86 -16.43
CA ILE A 373 -15.21 -2.09 -17.63
C ILE A 373 -13.95 -1.22 -17.43
N ILE A 374 -13.81 -0.54 -16.29
CA ILE A 374 -12.64 0.32 -16.00
C ILE A 374 -11.36 -0.52 -15.88
N LYS A 375 -11.43 -1.65 -15.17
CA LYS A 375 -10.31 -2.59 -15.02
C LYS A 375 -9.89 -3.24 -16.33
N HIS A 376 -10.81 -3.40 -17.28
CA HIS A 376 -10.49 -3.93 -18.61
C HIS A 376 -9.81 -2.89 -19.53
N VAL A 377 -9.91 -1.60 -19.20
CA VAL A 377 -9.34 -0.49 -19.96
C VAL A 377 -7.97 -0.03 -19.43
N LEU A 378 -7.70 -0.26 -18.14
CA LEU A 378 -6.35 -0.17 -17.54
C LEU A 378 -5.49 -1.36 -18.03
#